data_AF-A0A9E1ZR58-F1
#
_entry.id   AF-A0A9E1ZR58-F1
#
_cell.length_a   1.000
_cell.length_b   1.000
_cell.length_c   1.000
_cell.angle_alpha   90.00
_cell.angle_beta   90.00
_cell.angle_gamma   90.00
#
_symmetry.space_group_name_H-M   'P 1'
#
loop_
_entity.id
_entity.type
_entity.pdbx_description
1 polymer ?
#
loop_
_entity_poly.entity_id
_entity_poly.type
_entity_poly.pdbx_seq_one_letter_code
_entity_poly.pdbx_strand_id
1 'polypeptide(L)'
;MLIIELEKHLEKKLHQLKGSWVKKNSHYDGSICQVLDMQEDTNRYWDASWKNMHIEFKKGNSIWLDLIRYGEILLGVNEQATKETFSLFFIPNKDKTLIVEIMGVETKKIITKLGITKEISKSLIALKNNLPRSLNAQASLTKKDIREIADFVLISQNLLK
;
A
#
# COMPACT_ATOMS: atom_id res chain seq x y z
N MET A 1 -13.09 1.26 14.56
CA MET A 1 -14.14 0.37 14.01
C MET A 1 -13.87 -0.03 12.57
N LEU A 2 -13.62 0.92 11.65
CA LEU A 2 -13.43 0.60 10.21
C LEU A 2 -12.24 -0.33 9.90
N ILE A 3 -11.09 -0.17 10.57
CA ILE A 3 -9.92 -1.06 10.37
C ILE A 3 -10.26 -2.52 10.70
N ILE A 4 -10.99 -2.77 11.80
CA ILE A 4 -11.41 -4.11 12.21
C ILE A 4 -12.41 -4.70 11.18
N GLU A 5 -13.28 -3.88 10.62
CA GLU A 5 -14.19 -4.33 9.56
C GLU A 5 -13.44 -4.66 8.27
N LEU A 6 -12.45 -3.85 7.90
CA LEU A 6 -11.58 -4.10 6.75
C LEU A 6 -10.80 -5.40 6.96
N GLU A 7 -10.19 -5.60 8.12
CA GLU A 7 -9.48 -6.82 8.50
C GLU A 7 -10.38 -8.06 8.32
N LYS A 8 -11.57 -8.05 8.91
CA LYS A 8 -12.55 -9.16 8.79
C LYS A 8 -12.98 -9.40 7.35
N HIS A 9 -13.14 -8.34 6.56
CA HIS A 9 -13.49 -8.43 5.14
C HIS A 9 -12.37 -9.10 4.34
N LEU A 10 -11.14 -8.66 4.55
CA LEU A 10 -9.94 -9.23 3.91
C LEU A 10 -9.72 -10.68 4.33
N GLU A 11 -9.89 -11.01 5.60
CA GLU A 11 -9.74 -12.38 6.13
C GLU A 11 -10.68 -13.35 5.41
N LYS A 12 -11.96 -12.97 5.26
CA LYS A 12 -12.97 -13.77 4.56
C LYS A 12 -12.63 -14.03 3.09
N LYS A 13 -11.90 -13.12 2.45
CA LYS A 13 -11.61 -13.19 1.00
C LYS A 13 -10.17 -13.58 0.68
N LEU A 14 -9.28 -13.70 1.68
CA LEU A 14 -7.86 -13.99 1.48
C LEU A 14 -7.63 -15.23 0.62
N HIS A 15 -8.40 -16.30 0.83
CA HIS A 15 -8.31 -17.55 0.07
C HIS A 15 -8.68 -17.42 -1.43
N GLN A 16 -9.30 -16.31 -1.82
CA GLN A 16 -9.72 -16.01 -3.19
C GLN A 16 -8.66 -15.21 -3.95
N LEU A 17 -7.66 -14.64 -3.28
CA LEU A 17 -6.57 -13.87 -3.89
C LEU A 17 -5.54 -14.78 -4.57
N LYS A 18 -5.95 -15.38 -5.69
CA LYS A 18 -5.15 -16.28 -6.52
C LYS A 18 -5.42 -16.03 -8.00
N GLY A 19 -4.46 -16.39 -8.84
CA GLY A 19 -4.59 -16.27 -10.30
C GLY A 19 -3.33 -15.80 -11.01
N SER A 20 -3.38 -15.75 -12.34
CA SER A 20 -2.25 -15.33 -13.17
C SER A 20 -1.78 -13.90 -12.89
N TRP A 21 -2.68 -13.03 -12.43
CA TRP A 21 -2.39 -11.64 -12.05
C TRP A 21 -1.39 -11.53 -10.90
N VAL A 22 -1.31 -12.54 -10.01
CA VAL A 22 -0.37 -12.53 -8.87
C VAL A 22 1.08 -12.47 -9.36
N LYS A 23 1.38 -13.08 -10.50
CA LYS A 23 2.71 -13.08 -11.14
C LYS A 23 3.09 -11.75 -11.78
N LYS A 24 2.11 -10.91 -12.14
CA LYS A 24 2.36 -9.62 -12.82
C LYS A 24 3.03 -8.65 -11.86
N ASN A 25 3.99 -7.86 -12.33
CA ASN A 25 4.64 -6.83 -11.50
C ASN A 25 3.84 -5.53 -11.42
N SER A 26 2.88 -5.32 -12.33
CA SER A 26 2.03 -4.13 -12.43
C SER A 26 0.63 -4.50 -12.92
N HIS A 27 -0.30 -3.55 -12.90
CA HIS A 27 -1.69 -3.72 -13.37
C HIS A 27 -2.40 -4.92 -12.71
N TYR A 28 -2.18 -5.06 -11.40
CA TYR A 28 -2.83 -6.08 -10.58
C TYR A 28 -4.01 -5.51 -9.80
N ASP A 29 -4.13 -4.19 -9.71
CA ASP A 29 -5.02 -3.46 -8.81
C ASP A 29 -6.49 -3.79 -9.11
N GLY A 30 -6.91 -3.73 -10.39
CA GLY A 30 -8.25 -4.14 -10.79
C GLY A 30 -8.59 -5.60 -10.46
N SER A 31 -7.63 -6.53 -10.51
CA SER A 31 -7.86 -7.92 -10.09
C SER A 31 -8.02 -8.04 -8.58
N ILE A 32 -7.27 -7.25 -7.80
CA ILE A 32 -7.44 -7.18 -6.34
C ILE A 32 -8.80 -6.58 -6.01
N CYS A 33 -9.17 -5.45 -6.62
CA CYS A 33 -10.46 -4.78 -6.42
C CYS A 33 -11.63 -5.73 -6.69
N GLN A 34 -11.59 -6.46 -7.82
CA GLN A 34 -12.63 -7.43 -8.17
C GLN A 34 -12.77 -8.53 -7.13
N VAL A 35 -11.66 -9.12 -6.66
CA VAL A 35 -11.71 -10.20 -5.66
C VAL A 35 -12.18 -9.66 -4.30
N LEU A 36 -11.74 -8.45 -3.94
CA LEU A 36 -12.01 -7.84 -2.65
C LEU A 36 -13.29 -7.02 -2.60
N ASP A 37 -14.12 -7.00 -3.64
CA ASP A 37 -15.31 -6.12 -3.72
C ASP A 37 -14.97 -4.66 -3.35
N MET A 38 -13.82 -4.16 -3.81
CA MET A 38 -13.40 -2.77 -3.64
C MET A 38 -13.67 -1.99 -4.91
N GLN A 39 -13.97 -0.70 -4.77
CA GLN A 39 -14.08 0.19 -5.92
C GLN A 39 -12.67 0.59 -6.36
N GLU A 40 -12.31 0.30 -7.60
CA GLU A 40 -11.07 0.79 -8.18
C GLU A 40 -11.11 2.33 -8.29
N ASP A 41 -10.07 2.98 -7.78
CA ASP A 41 -9.93 4.43 -7.76
C ASP A 41 -8.46 4.75 -7.98
N THR A 42 -8.06 4.82 -9.25
CA THR A 42 -6.67 5.02 -9.64
C THR A 42 -6.34 6.52 -9.61
N ASN A 43 -5.69 6.96 -8.54
CA ASN A 43 -5.11 8.31 -8.49
C ASN A 43 -3.67 8.26 -7.96
N ARG A 44 -3.13 9.44 -7.63
CA ARG A 44 -1.75 9.61 -7.17
C ARG A 44 -1.49 8.94 -5.81
N TYR A 45 -2.49 8.86 -4.94
CA TYR A 45 -2.34 8.60 -3.52
C TYR A 45 -2.87 7.23 -3.09
N TRP A 46 -3.96 6.76 -3.70
CA TRP A 46 -4.53 5.44 -3.46
C TRP A 46 -4.94 4.77 -4.78
N ASP A 47 -5.21 3.47 -4.68
CA ASP A 47 -5.54 2.59 -5.81
C ASP A 47 -7.00 2.11 -5.77
N ALA A 48 -7.62 2.14 -4.59
CA ALA A 48 -8.99 1.70 -4.38
C ALA A 48 -9.68 2.44 -3.23
N SER A 49 -11.00 2.33 -3.20
CA SER A 49 -11.84 2.72 -2.08
C SER A 49 -12.61 1.51 -1.54
N TRP A 50 -12.68 1.38 -0.22
CA TRP A 50 -13.52 0.40 0.46
C TRP A 50 -14.34 1.10 1.54
N LYS A 51 -15.66 1.13 1.36
CA LYS A 51 -16.55 2.03 2.10
C LYS A 51 -16.04 3.48 1.97
N ASN A 52 -15.71 4.13 3.08
CA ASN A 52 -15.15 5.48 3.13
C ASN A 52 -13.62 5.50 3.34
N MET A 53 -12.94 4.37 3.16
CA MET A 53 -11.48 4.28 3.30
C MET A 53 -10.81 4.39 1.93
N HIS A 54 -9.75 5.19 1.85
CA HIS A 54 -8.85 5.23 0.70
C HIS A 54 -7.71 4.23 0.90
N ILE A 55 -7.50 3.36 -0.07
CA ILE A 55 -6.61 2.21 0.06
C ILE A 55 -5.49 2.25 -0.98
N GLU A 56 -4.25 2.29 -0.51
CA GLU A 56 -3.06 2.03 -1.32
C GLU A 56 -2.78 0.51 -1.37
N PHE A 57 -2.42 -0.01 -2.54
CA PHE A 57 -1.96 -1.37 -2.73
C PHE A 57 -0.46 -1.44 -2.98
N LYS A 58 0.21 -2.33 -2.24
CA LYS A 58 1.58 -2.76 -2.50
C LYS A 58 1.60 -4.26 -2.67
N LYS A 59 2.26 -4.78 -3.72
CA LYS A 59 2.38 -6.23 -3.93
C LYS A 59 3.81 -6.69 -4.13
N GLY A 60 4.17 -7.76 -3.42
CA GLY A 60 5.44 -8.46 -3.59
C GLY A 60 6.29 -8.52 -2.33
N ASN A 61 7.43 -9.20 -2.44
CA ASN A 61 8.38 -9.31 -1.33
C ASN A 61 9.32 -8.10 -1.22
N SER A 62 9.47 -7.34 -2.31
CA SER A 62 10.20 -6.09 -2.34
C SER A 62 9.20 -4.94 -2.17
N ILE A 63 9.39 -4.14 -1.13
CA ILE A 63 8.50 -3.04 -0.79
C ILE A 63 9.22 -1.75 -1.13
N TRP A 64 8.76 -1.09 -2.20
CA TRP A 64 9.26 0.20 -2.65
C TRP A 64 8.24 1.29 -2.32
N LEU A 65 8.72 2.35 -1.67
CA LEU A 65 7.91 3.41 -1.09
C LEU A 65 8.28 4.74 -1.74
N ASP A 66 7.32 5.41 -2.37
CA ASP A 66 7.50 6.69 -3.06
C ASP A 66 7.64 7.82 -2.03
N LEU A 67 8.88 8.29 -1.82
CA LEU A 67 9.22 9.34 -0.85
C LEU A 67 8.59 10.68 -1.21
N ILE A 68 8.43 10.96 -2.51
CA ILE A 68 7.80 12.19 -2.98
C ILE A 68 6.33 12.16 -2.59
N ARG A 69 5.61 11.07 -2.88
CA ARG A 69 4.19 10.94 -2.54
C ARG A 69 3.95 11.02 -1.04
N TYR A 70 4.79 10.35 -0.26
CA TYR A 70 4.70 10.44 1.20
C TYR A 70 5.04 11.83 1.73
N GLY A 71 5.93 12.56 1.07
CA GLY A 71 6.15 13.98 1.35
C GLY A 71 4.96 14.87 0.96
N GLU A 72 4.30 14.60 -0.16
CA GLU A 72 3.08 15.28 -0.62
C GLU A 72 1.95 15.11 0.41
N ILE A 73 1.75 13.88 0.91
CA ILE A 73 0.80 13.57 2.00
C ILE A 73 1.17 14.30 3.29
N LEU A 74 2.44 14.23 3.72
CA LEU A 74 2.89 14.87 4.95
C LEU A 74 2.69 16.40 4.94
N LEU A 75 2.81 17.02 3.76
CA LEU A 75 2.64 18.46 3.59
C LEU A 75 1.21 18.88 3.23
N GLY A 76 0.33 17.93 2.88
CA GLY A 76 -1.04 18.23 2.45
C GLY A 76 -1.07 19.13 1.21
N VAL A 77 -0.26 18.82 0.19
CA VAL A 77 -0.06 19.71 -0.98
C VAL A 77 -1.31 19.96 -1.82
N ASN A 78 -2.33 19.13 -1.69
CA ASN A 78 -3.65 19.30 -2.31
C ASN A 78 -4.74 18.53 -1.53
N GLU A 79 -6.00 18.68 -1.92
CA GLU A 79 -7.15 18.08 -1.19
C GLU A 79 -7.08 16.55 -1.12
N GLN A 80 -6.52 15.88 -2.13
CA GLN A 80 -6.38 14.42 -2.10
C GLN A 80 -5.27 14.00 -1.12
N ALA A 81 -4.16 14.74 -1.07
CA ALA A 81 -3.04 14.48 -0.18
C ALA A 81 -3.40 14.61 1.31
N THR A 82 -4.48 15.33 1.64
CA THR A 82 -4.97 15.46 3.03
C THR A 82 -5.91 14.34 3.44
N LYS A 83 -6.34 13.47 2.52
CA LYS A 83 -7.23 12.35 2.85
C LYS A 83 -6.43 11.24 3.54
N GLU A 84 -7.02 10.66 4.58
CA GLU A 84 -6.43 9.50 5.25
C GLU A 84 -6.37 8.31 4.30
N THR A 85 -5.16 7.74 4.14
CA THR A 85 -4.92 6.58 3.28
C THR A 85 -4.42 5.41 4.12
N PHE A 86 -4.91 4.22 3.83
CA PHE A 86 -4.51 2.97 4.46
C PHE A 86 -3.80 2.08 3.43
N SER A 87 -2.61 1.58 3.75
CA SER A 87 -1.80 0.76 2.83
C SER A 87 -2.01 -0.72 3.10
N LEU A 88 -2.33 -1.49 2.07
CA LEU A 88 -2.38 -2.95 2.10
C LEU A 88 -1.19 -3.54 1.34
N PHE A 89 -0.41 -4.37 2.04
CA PHE A 89 0.73 -5.10 1.47
C PHE A 89 0.34 -6.56 1.21
N PHE A 90 0.22 -6.92 -0.06
CA PHE A 90 -0.11 -8.26 -0.53
C PHE A 90 1.18 -9.06 -0.79
N ILE A 91 1.44 -10.05 0.06
CA ILE A 91 2.64 -10.87 -0.03
C ILE A 91 2.28 -12.20 -0.72
N PRO A 92 2.83 -12.47 -1.91
CA PRO A 92 2.60 -13.72 -2.61
C PRO A 92 3.42 -14.87 -2.02
N ASN A 93 2.98 -16.11 -2.24
CA ASN A 93 3.83 -17.28 -2.07
C ASN A 93 5.04 -17.25 -3.04
N LYS A 94 5.99 -18.17 -2.83
CA LYS A 94 7.22 -18.26 -3.63
C LYS A 94 6.94 -18.35 -5.14
N ASP A 95 5.93 -19.13 -5.53
CA ASP A 95 5.58 -19.38 -6.94
C ASP A 95 4.68 -18.30 -7.55
N LYS A 96 4.31 -17.28 -6.74
CA LYS A 96 3.42 -16.18 -7.12
C LYS A 96 2.10 -16.67 -7.72
N THR A 97 1.51 -17.70 -7.13
CA THR A 97 0.21 -18.27 -7.54
C THR A 97 -0.95 -17.78 -6.66
N LEU A 98 -0.66 -17.42 -5.41
CA LEU A 98 -1.62 -16.83 -4.49
C LEU A 98 -0.97 -15.82 -3.53
N ILE A 99 -1.80 -14.93 -2.98
CA ILE A 99 -1.45 -14.08 -1.84
C ILE A 99 -1.61 -14.90 -0.56
N VAL A 100 -0.54 -14.97 0.23
CA VAL A 100 -0.49 -15.76 1.47
C VAL A 100 -0.52 -14.89 2.73
N GLU A 101 -0.19 -13.62 2.59
CA GLU A 101 -0.20 -12.69 3.71
C GLU A 101 -0.66 -11.31 3.23
N ILE A 102 -1.48 -10.65 4.06
CA ILE A 102 -1.84 -9.24 3.92
C ILE A 102 -1.45 -8.51 5.19
N MET A 103 -0.66 -7.45 5.06
CA MET A 103 -0.39 -6.52 6.17
C MET A 103 -1.12 -5.22 5.90
N GLY A 104 -1.92 -4.77 6.86
CA GLY A 104 -2.60 -3.47 6.81
C GLY A 104 -1.88 -2.44 7.67
N VAL A 105 -1.61 -1.26 7.12
CA VAL A 105 -0.88 -0.20 7.82
C VAL A 105 -1.48 1.17 7.51
N GLU A 106 -1.78 1.96 8.54
CA GLU A 106 -2.07 3.38 8.33
C GLU A 106 -0.85 4.08 7.68
N THR A 107 -1.07 4.82 6.59
CA THR A 107 0.05 5.41 5.82
C THR A 107 0.93 6.35 6.66
N LYS A 108 0.34 7.04 7.65
CA LYS A 108 1.10 7.88 8.60
C LYS A 108 2.16 7.08 9.38
N LYS A 109 1.92 5.81 9.71
CA LYS A 109 2.91 4.96 10.40
C LYS A 109 4.10 4.63 9.49
N ILE A 110 3.86 4.46 8.19
CA ILE A 110 4.92 4.26 7.19
C ILE A 110 5.77 5.53 7.09
N ILE A 111 5.13 6.70 6.99
CA ILE A 111 5.82 8.01 6.95
C ILE A 111 6.71 8.17 8.19
N THR A 112 6.18 7.88 9.38
CA THR A 112 6.94 7.92 10.65
C THR A 112 8.10 6.93 10.66
N LYS A 113 7.88 5.67 10.23
CA LYS A 113 8.94 4.62 10.18
C LYS A 113 10.07 4.99 9.23
N LEU A 114 9.77 5.68 8.12
CA LEU A 114 10.75 6.18 7.16
C LEU A 114 11.51 7.42 7.66
N GLY A 115 11.05 8.07 8.74
CA GLY A 115 11.68 9.30 9.24
C GLY A 115 11.56 10.48 8.27
N ILE A 116 10.54 10.50 7.41
CA ILE A 116 10.33 11.62 6.48
C ILE A 116 9.86 12.84 7.27
N THR A 117 10.62 13.93 7.21
CA THR A 117 10.27 15.21 7.85
C THR A 117 9.70 16.21 6.85
N LYS A 118 9.10 17.29 7.34
CA LYS A 118 8.58 18.37 6.47
C LYS A 118 9.69 19.02 5.65
N GLU A 119 10.90 19.15 6.20
CA GLU A 119 12.06 19.75 5.56
C GLU A 119 12.56 18.87 4.39
N ILE A 120 12.66 17.56 4.62
CA ILE A 120 13.01 16.58 3.57
C ILE A 120 11.96 16.62 2.46
N SER A 121 10.67 16.59 2.82
CA SER A 121 9.56 16.62 1.87
C SER A 121 9.57 17.88 1.00
N LYS A 122 9.77 19.06 1.61
CA LYS A 122 9.87 20.33 0.86
C LYS A 122 11.03 20.29 -0.13
N SER A 123 12.18 19.75 0.29
CA SER A 123 13.37 19.66 -0.56
C SER A 123 13.17 18.72 -1.75
N LEU A 124 12.58 17.53 -1.52
CA LEU A 124 12.29 16.56 -2.58
C LEU A 124 11.27 17.10 -3.60
N ILE A 125 10.22 17.77 -3.12
CA ILE A 125 9.19 18.35 -4.00
C ILE A 125 9.76 19.53 -4.79
N ALA A 126 10.54 20.40 -4.16
CA ALA A 126 11.21 21.49 -4.86
C ALA A 126 12.15 20.95 -5.96
N LEU A 127 12.94 19.91 -5.65
CA LEU A 127 13.80 19.25 -6.63
C LEU A 127 12.99 18.66 -7.79
N LYS A 128 11.92 17.91 -7.51
CA LYS A 128 11.01 17.36 -8.53
C LYS A 128 10.50 18.46 -9.48
N ASN A 129 10.06 19.59 -8.94
CA ASN A 129 9.48 20.68 -9.73
C ASN A 129 10.51 21.42 -10.59
N ASN A 130 11.79 21.37 -10.24
CA ASN A 130 12.87 22.03 -10.97
C ASN A 130 13.54 21.12 -12.02
N LEU A 131 13.20 19.83 -12.06
CA LEU A 131 13.76 18.91 -13.03
C LEU A 131 12.92 18.90 -14.32
N PRO A 132 13.56 18.83 -15.50
CA PRO A 132 12.85 18.86 -16.79
C PRO A 132 12.05 17.58 -17.08
N ARG A 133 12.19 16.54 -16.25
CA ARG A 133 11.53 15.24 -16.38
C ARG A 133 11.11 14.73 -14.99
N SER A 134 10.86 13.44 -14.84
CA SER A 134 10.47 12.84 -13.56
C SER A 134 11.66 12.70 -12.60
N LEU A 135 11.40 12.96 -11.31
CA LEU A 135 12.22 12.52 -10.20
C LEU A 135 11.61 11.23 -9.63
N ASN A 136 12.42 10.18 -9.49
CA ASN A 136 12.03 9.00 -8.73
C ASN A 136 12.89 8.95 -7.46
N ALA A 137 12.24 9.10 -6.31
CA ALA A 137 12.88 8.97 -4.99
C ALA A 137 12.13 7.90 -4.21
N GLN A 138 12.81 6.78 -3.95
CA GLN A 138 12.21 5.61 -3.32
C GLN A 138 13.04 5.14 -2.12
N ALA A 139 12.37 4.66 -1.10
CA ALA A 139 12.96 3.90 -0.01
C ALA A 139 12.46 2.47 -0.04
N SER A 140 13.28 1.54 0.44
CA SER A 140 12.89 0.15 0.67
C SER A 140 12.71 -0.12 2.16
N LEU A 141 11.61 -0.79 2.50
CA LEU A 141 11.45 -1.44 3.81
C LEU A 141 11.39 -2.95 3.62
N THR A 142 11.82 -3.71 4.61
CA THR A 142 11.63 -5.16 4.60
C THR A 142 10.20 -5.52 5.02
N LYS A 143 9.76 -6.75 4.72
CA LYS A 143 8.50 -7.26 5.27
C LYS A 143 8.46 -7.23 6.80
N LYS A 144 9.62 -7.44 7.44
CA LYS A 144 9.74 -7.37 8.90
C LYS A 144 9.43 -5.95 9.40
N ASP A 145 10.01 -4.94 8.75
CA ASP A 145 9.77 -3.53 9.11
C ASP A 145 8.30 -3.15 8.97
N ILE A 146 7.63 -3.60 7.91
CA ILE A 146 6.19 -3.36 7.71
C ILE A 146 5.37 -4.10 8.77
N ARG A 147 5.72 -5.35 9.08
CA ARG A 147 5.03 -6.15 10.09
C ARG A 147 5.11 -5.51 11.48
N GLU A 148 6.25 -4.90 11.83
CA GLU A 148 6.45 -4.21 13.10
C GLU A 148 5.50 -3.01 13.31
N ILE A 149 5.10 -2.35 12.22
CA ILE A 149 4.21 -1.17 12.27
C ILE A 149 2.77 -1.47 11.87
N ALA A 150 2.47 -2.74 11.54
CA ALA A 150 1.17 -3.12 11.02
C ALA A 150 0.06 -2.96 12.06
N ASP A 151 -1.10 -2.49 11.59
CA ASP A 151 -2.34 -2.47 12.35
C ASP A 151 -2.94 -3.88 12.46
N PHE A 152 -2.77 -4.69 11.41
CA PHE A 152 -3.13 -6.10 11.41
C PHE A 152 -2.28 -6.89 10.41
N VAL A 153 -2.19 -8.20 10.64
CA VAL A 153 -1.50 -9.15 9.77
C VAL A 153 -2.39 -10.37 9.58
N LEU A 154 -2.79 -10.64 8.34
CA LEU A 154 -3.57 -11.81 7.97
C LEU A 154 -2.67 -12.80 7.26
N ILE A 155 -2.67 -14.06 7.71
CA ILE A 155 -1.89 -15.14 7.11
C ILE A 155 -2.85 -16.24 6.66
N SER A 156 -2.66 -16.72 5.43
CA SER A 156 -3.47 -17.81 4.88
C SER A 156 -3.26 -19.09 5.69
N GLN A 157 -4.35 -19.63 6.24
CA GLN A 157 -4.33 -20.85 7.06
C GLN A 157 -3.84 -22.09 6.30
N ASN A 158 -3.82 -22.06 4.96
CA ASN A 158 -3.31 -23.15 4.12
C ASN A 158 -1.78 -23.34 4.21
N LEU A 159 -1.06 -22.47 4.93
CA LEU A 159 0.38 -22.59 5.22
C LEU A 159 0.69 -23.14 6.63
N LEU A 160 -0.34 -23.41 7.44
CA LEU A 160 -0.19 -23.92 8.82
C LEU A 160 -0.48 -25.42 8.92
N LYS A 161 -0.55 -26.13 7.78
CA LYS A 161 -0.69 -27.59 7.68
C LYS A 161 0.55 -28.20 7.08
#